data_AF-A0A6F8YV45-F1
#
_entry.id   AF-A0A6F8YV45-F1
#
_cell.length_a   1.000
_cell.length_b   1.000
_cell.length_c   1.000
_cell.angle_alpha   90.00
_cell.angle_beta   90.00
_cell.angle_gamma   90.00
#
_symmetry.space_group_name_H-M   'P 1'
#
loop_
_entity.id
_entity.type
_entity.pdbx_description
1 polymer ?
#
loop_
_entity_poly.entity_id
_entity_poly.type
_entity_poly.pdbx_seq_one_letter_code
_entity_poly.pdbx_strand_id
1 'polypeptide(L)'
;MDAQFSIPYTFATAFLTGGVALADFADGALTRPDVLALAARVRARVDPEVDARESRDVSPASATVTLRDQSTRTVRVWWPRGRGDRPMTRDDILRKFHDCCAHAGRSREFADRVADIVLTGGADAAGHLCELLRRPA
;
A
#
# COMPACT_ATOMS: atom_id res chain seq x y z
N MET A 1 7.66 -14.45 1.97
CA MET A 1 7.23 -13.71 3.18
C MET A 1 8.11 -12.48 3.44
N ASP A 2 9.37 -12.44 2.99
CA ASP A 2 10.31 -11.35 3.36
C ASP A 2 10.19 -10.06 2.56
N ALA A 3 9.62 -10.12 1.34
CA ALA A 3 9.57 -8.96 0.44
C ALA A 3 8.75 -7.78 0.98
N GLN A 4 7.71 -8.04 1.78
CA GLN A 4 6.89 -7.00 2.42
C GLN A 4 7.65 -6.18 3.47
N PHE A 5 8.78 -6.70 3.97
CA PHE A 5 9.66 -6.02 4.93
C PHE A 5 10.94 -5.48 4.27
N SER A 6 11.04 -5.55 2.94
CA SER A 6 12.18 -5.06 2.18
C SER A 6 11.94 -3.64 1.68
N ILE A 7 12.62 -2.65 2.29
CA ILE A 7 12.58 -1.25 1.82
C ILE A 7 12.99 -1.15 0.33
N PRO A 8 14.08 -1.79 -0.15
CA PRO A 8 14.46 -1.72 -1.56
C PRO A 8 13.37 -2.21 -2.52
N TYR A 9 12.77 -3.36 -2.22
CA TYR A 9 11.74 -3.95 -3.07
C TYR A 9 10.46 -3.12 -3.06
N THR A 10 9.94 -2.80 -1.86
CA THR A 10 8.70 -2.02 -1.71
C THR A 10 8.81 -0.62 -2.31
N PHE A 11 9.96 0.05 -2.16
CA PHE A 11 10.22 1.33 -2.79
C PHE A 11 10.26 1.21 -4.32
N ALA A 12 10.98 0.21 -4.86
CA ALA A 12 11.08 0.01 -6.30
C ALA A 12 9.71 -0.29 -6.94
N THR A 13 8.90 -1.15 -6.31
CA THR A 13 7.52 -1.43 -6.73
C THR A 13 6.71 -0.14 -6.74
N ALA A 14 6.66 0.59 -5.62
CA ALA A 14 5.90 1.84 -5.50
C ALA A 14 6.32 2.88 -6.54
N PHE A 15 7.62 2.95 -6.83
CA PHE A 15 8.17 3.89 -7.81
C PHE A 15 7.73 3.55 -9.24
N LEU A 16 7.66 2.27 -9.59
CA LEU A 16 7.31 1.81 -10.95
C LEU A 16 5.80 1.75 -11.20
N THR A 17 5.00 1.41 -10.19
CA THR A 17 3.56 1.19 -10.34
C THR A 17 2.72 2.32 -9.75
N GLY A 18 3.33 3.25 -9.01
CA GLY A 18 2.63 4.32 -8.29
C GLY A 18 2.01 3.89 -6.96
N GLY A 19 2.21 2.64 -6.52
CA GLY A 19 1.65 2.12 -5.27
C GLY A 19 2.16 0.72 -4.92
N VAL A 20 1.66 0.17 -3.81
CA VAL A 20 1.95 -1.21 -3.41
C VAL A 20 0.64 -1.88 -3.03
N ALA A 21 0.36 -3.03 -3.64
CA ALA A 21 -0.82 -3.86 -3.40
C ALA A 21 -0.43 -5.28 -2.98
N LEU A 22 -1.40 -6.08 -2.53
CA LEU A 22 -1.17 -7.47 -2.13
C LEU A 22 -0.61 -8.33 -3.27
N ALA A 23 -1.06 -8.06 -4.51
CA ALA A 23 -0.59 -8.75 -5.71
C ALA A 23 0.91 -8.56 -5.97
N ASP A 24 1.52 -7.47 -5.50
CA ASP A 24 2.95 -7.20 -5.67
C ASP A 24 3.85 -8.11 -4.81
N PHE A 25 3.25 -8.88 -3.90
CA PHE A 25 3.92 -9.88 -3.08
C PHE A 25 3.50 -11.31 -3.40
N ALA A 26 2.63 -11.50 -4.40
CA ALA A 26 2.23 -12.82 -4.86
C ALA A 26 3.36 -13.48 -5.68
N ASP A 27 3.23 -14.79 -5.87
CA ASP A 27 4.17 -15.57 -6.68
C ASP A 27 4.25 -15.02 -8.11
N GLY A 28 5.47 -14.92 -8.65
CA GLY A 28 5.76 -14.31 -9.95
C GLY A 28 5.98 -12.79 -9.91
N ALA A 29 5.29 -12.05 -9.02
CA ALA A 29 5.54 -10.61 -8.85
C ALA A 29 6.93 -10.36 -8.24
N LEU A 30 7.33 -11.21 -7.30
CA LEU A 30 8.65 -11.16 -6.63
C LEU A 30 9.84 -11.31 -7.58
N THR A 31 9.62 -11.91 -8.75
CA THR A 31 10.65 -12.17 -9.77
C THR A 31 10.65 -11.14 -10.90
N ARG A 32 9.86 -10.06 -10.79
CA ARG A 32 9.79 -9.02 -11.81
C ARG A 32 11.16 -8.37 -12.06
N PRO A 33 11.75 -8.50 -13.26
CA PRO A 33 13.13 -8.09 -13.50
C PRO A 33 13.33 -6.57 -13.42
N ASP A 34 12.32 -5.79 -13.78
CA ASP A 34 12.33 -4.32 -13.69
C ASP A 34 12.34 -3.83 -12.24
N VAL A 35 11.50 -4.44 -11.39
CA VAL A 35 11.46 -4.16 -9.94
C VAL A 35 12.78 -4.53 -9.30
N LEU A 36 13.31 -5.73 -9.57
CA LEU A 36 14.58 -6.19 -9.00
C LEU A 36 15.76 -5.33 -9.45
N ALA A 37 15.80 -4.91 -10.72
CA ALA A 37 16.85 -4.04 -11.24
C ALA A 37 16.85 -2.65 -10.58
N LEU A 38 15.67 -2.10 -10.29
CA LEU A 38 15.56 -0.84 -9.54
C LEU A 38 15.89 -1.04 -8.05
N ALA A 39 15.36 -2.08 -7.42
CA ALA A 39 15.61 -2.41 -6.02
C ALA A 39 17.11 -2.55 -5.73
N ALA A 40 17.89 -3.15 -6.64
CA ALA A 40 19.35 -3.26 -6.53
C ALA A 40 20.08 -1.90 -6.46
N ARG A 41 19.43 -0.80 -6.84
CA ARG A 41 19.97 0.56 -6.77
C ARG A 41 19.50 1.33 -5.53
N VAL A 42 18.50 0.82 -4.82
CA VAL A 42 17.95 1.47 -3.62
C VAL A 42 18.85 1.19 -2.43
N ARG A 43 19.25 2.25 -1.73
CA ARG A 43 20.03 2.16 -0.49
C ARG A 43 19.25 2.80 0.65
N ALA A 44 18.77 1.99 1.59
CA ALA A 44 18.15 2.47 2.81
C ALA A 44 19.23 2.94 3.79
N ARG A 45 19.00 4.07 4.45
CA ARG A 45 19.87 4.63 5.50
C ARG A 45 18.98 5.16 6.62
N VAL A 46 19.47 5.03 7.85
CA VAL A 46 18.84 5.70 9.00
C VAL A 46 19.23 7.17 8.98
N ASP A 47 18.24 8.04 9.11
CA ASP A 47 18.43 9.48 9.29
C ASP A 47 18.64 9.76 10.78
N PRO A 48 19.84 10.17 11.23
CA PRO A 48 20.13 10.33 12.66
C PRO A 48 19.23 11.36 13.36
N GLU A 49 18.78 12.39 12.64
CA GLU A 49 17.89 13.40 13.23
C GLU A 49 16.49 12.85 13.48
N VAL A 50 16.02 11.97 12.59
CA VAL A 50 14.73 11.28 12.74
C VAL A 50 14.82 10.26 13.88
N ASP A 51 15.85 9.44 13.88
CA ASP A 51 16.06 8.40 14.90
C ASP A 51 16.13 8.99 16.31
N ALA A 52 16.78 10.14 16.47
CA ALA A 52 16.90 10.82 17.76
C ALA A 52 15.57 11.42 18.28
N ARG A 53 14.65 11.80 17.39
CA ARG A 53 13.39 12.48 17.76
C ARG A 53 12.20 11.54 17.83
N GLU A 54 12.15 10.56 16.94
CA GLU A 54 10.95 9.77 16.64
C GLU A 54 11.28 8.27 16.63
N SER A 55 12.07 7.78 17.60
CA SER A 55 12.66 6.41 17.59
C SER A 55 11.67 5.24 17.52
N ARG A 56 10.36 5.51 17.58
CA ARG A 56 9.28 4.51 17.45
C ARG A 56 8.40 4.73 16.20
N ASP A 57 8.67 5.73 15.39
CA ASP A 57 7.92 6.04 14.18
C ASP A 57 8.77 5.77 12.93
N VAL A 58 8.11 5.41 11.83
CA VAL A 58 8.72 5.24 10.51
C VAL A 58 8.67 6.54 9.68
N SER A 59 8.19 7.61 10.29
CA SER A 59 7.97 8.92 9.68
C SER A 59 8.71 10.00 10.47
N PRO A 60 9.27 11.03 9.81
CA PRO A 60 9.26 11.28 8.36
C PRO A 60 10.24 10.38 7.58
N ALA A 61 9.96 10.18 6.29
CA ALA A 61 10.85 9.47 5.36
C ALA A 61 11.25 10.39 4.18
N SER A 62 12.52 10.34 3.79
CA SER A 62 13.05 11.04 2.61
C SER A 62 13.51 10.06 1.54
N ALA A 63 13.25 10.40 0.28
CA ALA A 63 13.80 9.71 -0.88
C ALA A 63 14.55 10.70 -1.76
N THR A 64 15.81 10.39 -2.09
CA THR A 64 16.62 11.15 -3.04
C THR A 64 16.96 10.26 -4.22
N VAL A 65 16.66 10.74 -5.43
CA VAL A 65 17.00 10.09 -6.69
C VAL A 65 18.08 10.88 -7.39
N THR A 66 19.16 10.22 -7.77
CA THR A 66 20.18 10.76 -8.68
C THR A 66 19.89 10.30 -10.10
N LEU A 67 19.70 11.26 -11.01
CA LEU A 67 19.42 11.02 -12.41
C LEU A 67 20.73 10.80 -13.20
N ARG A 68 20.61 10.35 -14.46
CA ARG A 68 21.77 10.04 -15.31
C ARG A 68 22.63 11.26 -15.65
N ASP A 69 22.02 12.45 -15.63
CA ASP A 69 22.70 13.74 -15.80
C ASP A 69 23.36 14.24 -14.50
N GLN A 70 23.45 13.39 -13.47
CA GLN A 70 23.95 13.68 -12.13
C GLN A 70 23.10 14.66 -11.30
N SER A 71 21.99 15.16 -11.85
CA SER A 71 21.06 15.98 -11.08
C SER A 71 20.31 15.14 -10.05
N THR A 72 19.88 15.78 -8.96
CA THR A 72 19.14 15.11 -7.88
C THR A 72 17.72 15.66 -7.73
N ARG A 73 16.84 14.79 -7.26
CA ARG A 73 15.47 15.12 -6.84
C ARG A 73 15.22 14.49 -5.49
N THR A 74 14.73 15.28 -4.55
CA THR A 74 14.44 14.82 -3.18
C THR A 74 12.98 15.10 -2.86
N VAL A 75 12.33 14.11 -2.24
CA VAL A 75 11.00 14.23 -1.65
C VAL A 75 11.08 13.79 -0.20
N ARG A 76 10.47 14.56 0.71
CA ARG A 76 10.26 14.15 2.10
C ARG A 76 8.77 14.06 2.38
N VAL A 77 8.36 12.91 2.91
CA VAL A 77 7.00 12.66 3.36
C VAL A 77 7.01 12.70 4.87
N TRP A 78 6.34 13.70 5.43
CA TRP A 78 6.19 13.82 6.88
C TRP A 78 5.24 12.78 7.41
N TRP A 79 4.03 12.70 6.85
CA TRP A 79 3.02 11.73 7.26
C TRP A 79 2.58 10.85 6.08
N PRO A 80 2.65 9.52 6.19
CA PRO A 80 2.14 8.63 5.16
C PRO A 80 0.61 8.75 5.07
N ARG A 81 0.08 8.57 3.85
CA ARG A 81 -1.38 8.55 3.65
C ARG A 81 -1.96 7.35 4.41
N GLY A 82 -3.01 7.58 5.20
CA GLY A 82 -3.62 6.60 6.09
C GLY A 82 -3.28 6.79 7.57
N ARG A 83 -2.25 7.59 7.91
CA ARG A 83 -2.05 8.05 9.28
C ARG A 83 -3.20 8.97 9.71
N GLY A 84 -3.51 9.04 11.01
CA GLY A 84 -4.53 9.97 11.53
C GLY A 84 -4.32 11.42 11.09
N ASP A 85 -3.06 11.88 11.03
CA ASP A 85 -2.69 13.23 10.55
C ASP A 85 -2.84 13.43 9.04
N ARG A 86 -2.93 12.34 8.27
CA ARG A 86 -3.10 12.36 6.81
C ARG A 86 -4.03 11.21 6.39
N PRO A 87 -5.33 11.30 6.72
CA PRO A 87 -6.26 10.20 6.52
C PRO A 87 -6.42 9.88 5.03
N MET A 88 -6.80 8.64 4.75
CA MET A 88 -7.24 8.25 3.41
C MET A 88 -8.57 8.91 3.08
N THR A 89 -8.77 9.25 1.80
CA THR A 89 -10.10 9.64 1.32
C THR A 89 -11.02 8.43 1.27
N ARG A 90 -12.34 8.66 1.17
CA ARG A 90 -13.31 7.58 0.96
C ARG A 90 -12.95 6.73 -0.26
N ASP A 91 -12.54 7.38 -1.36
CA ASP A 91 -12.18 6.69 -2.60
C ASP A 91 -10.89 5.88 -2.46
N ASP A 92 -9.92 6.33 -1.66
CA ASP A 92 -8.73 5.54 -1.32
C ASP A 92 -9.12 4.27 -0.53
N ILE A 93 -10.02 4.40 0.44
CA ILE A 93 -10.50 3.28 1.26
C ILE A 93 -11.25 2.27 0.39
N LEU A 94 -12.15 2.74 -0.47
CA LEU A 94 -12.90 1.87 -1.39
C LEU A 94 -12.00 1.15 -2.37
N ARG A 95 -11.04 1.84 -2.97
CA ARG A 95 -10.06 1.23 -3.88
C ARG A 95 -9.27 0.12 -3.18
N LYS A 96 -8.72 0.42 -1.99
CA LYS A 96 -8.01 -0.56 -1.16
C LYS A 96 -8.90 -1.77 -0.82
N PHE A 97 -10.17 -1.53 -0.51
CA PHE A 97 -11.12 -2.60 -0.21
C PHE A 97 -11.38 -3.49 -1.44
N HIS A 98 -11.59 -2.90 -2.61
CA HIS A 98 -11.75 -3.64 -3.86
C HIS A 98 -10.51 -4.47 -4.19
N ASP A 99 -9.31 -3.92 -4.01
CA ASP A 99 -8.05 -4.64 -4.23
C ASP A 99 -7.93 -5.87 -3.31
N CYS A 100 -8.33 -5.74 -2.03
CA CYS A 100 -8.38 -6.87 -1.10
C CYS A 100 -9.41 -7.94 -1.53
N CYS A 101 -10.61 -7.53 -1.96
CA CYS A 101 -11.63 -8.45 -2.44
C CYS A 101 -11.17 -9.20 -3.70
N ALA A 102 -10.60 -8.49 -4.67
CA ALA A 102 -10.06 -9.09 -5.88
C ALA A 102 -8.95 -10.10 -5.56
N HIS A 103 -8.04 -9.76 -4.64
CA HIS A 103 -7.00 -10.69 -4.19
C HIS A 103 -7.57 -11.94 -3.51
N ALA A 104 -8.69 -11.80 -2.78
CA ALA A 104 -9.42 -12.91 -2.18
C ALA A 104 -10.29 -13.70 -3.19
N GLY A 105 -10.19 -13.42 -4.49
CA GLY A 105 -10.97 -14.08 -5.54
C GLY A 105 -12.43 -13.63 -5.62
N ARG A 106 -12.80 -12.52 -4.98
CA ARG A 106 -14.18 -12.02 -4.97
C ARG A 106 -14.45 -11.07 -6.13
N SER A 107 -15.64 -11.14 -6.70
CA SER A 107 -16.05 -10.26 -7.79
C SER A 107 -16.20 -8.80 -7.36
N ARG A 108 -16.09 -7.88 -8.33
CA ARG A 108 -16.33 -6.46 -8.10
C ARG A 108 -17.74 -6.18 -7.56
N GLU A 109 -18.73 -6.90 -8.07
CA GLU A 109 -20.13 -6.78 -7.64
C GLU A 109 -20.34 -7.24 -6.20
N PHE A 110 -19.60 -8.27 -5.76
CA PHE A 110 -19.59 -8.66 -4.34
C PHE A 110 -19.01 -7.53 -3.48
N ALA A 111 -17.87 -6.98 -3.88
CA ALA A 111 -17.21 -5.91 -3.14
C ALA A 111 -18.10 -4.65 -3.07
N ASP A 112 -18.71 -4.22 -4.18
CA ASP A 112 -19.60 -3.06 -4.20
C ASP A 112 -20.80 -3.24 -3.26
N ARG A 113 -21.40 -4.44 -3.22
CA ARG A 113 -22.50 -4.75 -2.28
C ARG A 113 -22.08 -4.71 -0.83
N VAL A 114 -20.92 -5.26 -0.48
CA VAL A 114 -20.39 -5.17 0.89
C VAL A 114 -20.14 -3.70 1.27
N ALA A 115 -19.50 -2.94 0.38
CA ALA A 115 -19.21 -1.54 0.62
C ALA A 115 -20.49 -0.71 0.82
N ASP A 116 -21.53 -0.96 0.02
CA ASP A 116 -22.82 -0.29 0.19
C ASP A 116 -23.44 -0.61 1.56
N ILE A 117 -23.58 -1.89 1.92
CA ILE A 117 -24.14 -2.31 3.22
C ILE A 117 -23.39 -1.66 4.39
N VAL A 118 -22.06 -1.60 4.34
CA VAL A 118 -21.23 -1.02 5.42
C VAL A 118 -21.38 0.50 5.49
N LEU A 119 -21.54 1.19 4.35
CA LEU A 119 -21.54 2.65 4.30
C LEU A 119 -22.93 3.27 4.44
N THR A 120 -23.99 2.52 4.14
CA THR A 120 -25.38 3.02 4.10
C THR A 120 -26.34 2.22 4.98
N GLY A 121 -25.91 1.07 5.51
CA GLY A 121 -26.78 0.13 6.22
C GLY A 121 -27.41 0.67 7.51
N GLY A 122 -28.68 0.31 7.72
CA GLY A 122 -29.45 0.55 8.95
C GLY A 122 -29.35 -0.60 9.94
N ALA A 123 -30.36 -0.74 10.82
CA ALA A 123 -30.36 -1.67 11.96
C ALA A 123 -30.10 -3.16 11.60
N ASP A 124 -30.33 -3.59 10.35
CA ASP A 124 -30.12 -4.97 9.88
C ASP A 124 -28.88 -5.17 8.99
N ALA A 125 -27.97 -4.19 8.92
CA ALA A 125 -26.75 -4.28 8.10
C ALA A 125 -25.90 -5.52 8.44
N ALA A 126 -25.84 -5.88 9.73
CA ALA A 126 -25.08 -7.04 10.19
C ALA A 126 -25.65 -8.36 9.67
N GLY A 127 -26.97 -8.51 9.59
CA GLY A 127 -27.64 -9.70 9.08
C GLY A 127 -27.35 -9.92 7.60
N HIS A 128 -27.58 -8.87 6.80
CA HIS A 128 -27.29 -8.87 5.36
C HIS A 128 -25.81 -9.15 5.06
N LEU A 129 -24.89 -8.55 5.82
CA LEU A 129 -23.46 -8.80 5.65
C LEU A 129 -23.11 -10.26 5.96
N CYS A 130 -23.61 -10.81 7.06
CA CYS A 130 -23.39 -12.21 7.42
C CYS A 130 -23.86 -13.17 6.32
N GLU A 131 -25.03 -12.92 5.71
CA GLU A 131 -25.54 -13.75 4.62
C GLU A 131 -24.65 -13.65 3.37
N LEU A 132 -24.25 -12.43 3.00
CA LEU A 132 -23.44 -12.18 1.82
C LEU A 132 -22.05 -12.84 1.93
N LEU A 133 -21.38 -12.70 3.08
CA LEU A 133 -20.02 -13.23 3.30
C LEU A 133 -19.94 -14.77 3.27
N ARG A 134 -21.04 -15.49 3.53
CA ARG A 134 -21.08 -16.97 3.48
C ARG A 134 -21.06 -17.54 2.07
N ARG A 135 -21.35 -16.71 1.05
CA ARG A 135 -21.37 -17.18 -0.35
C ARG A 135 -19.94 -17.54 -0.79
N PRO A 136 -19.74 -18.62 -1.56
CA PRO A 136 -18.42 -18.95 -2.12
C PRO A 136 -17.92 -17.85 -3.07
N ALA A 137 -16.60 -17.82 -3.29
CA ALA A 137 -15.94 -16.86 -4.16
C ALA A 137 -16.25 -17.16 -5.63
#